data_AF-A0A368H269-F1
#
_entry.id   AF-A0A368H269-F1
#
_cell.length_a   1.000
_cell.length_b   1.000
_cell.length_c   1.000
_cell.angle_alpha   90.00
_cell.angle_beta   90.00
_cell.angle_gamma   90.00
#
_symmetry.space_group_name_H-M   'P 1'
#
loop_
_entity.id
_entity.type
_entity.pdbx_description
1 polymer ?
#
loop_
_entity_poly.entity_id
_entity_poly.type
_entity_poly.pdbx_seq_one_letter_code
_entity_poly.pdbx_strand_id
1 'polypeptide(L)'
;SGSEWQDKSFQFKCEENGVTKFVGCITKSGTLIKDGEKKSVDGFEMECKKHANGTVTLGVLDRAIDANCKDAEGKERKQGEKWVENQYFEKTCKERGRVEIAGCRVEAVDDLIPINGKVSAGNLDYHCEAKDGSYKFYSKVKGQ
;
A
#
# COMPACT_ATOMS: atom_id res chain seq x y z
N SER A 1 -11.06 40.29 -12.51
CA SER A 1 -10.31 39.12 -12.03
C SER A 1 -10.87 38.70 -10.69
N GLY A 2 -11.36 37.47 -10.55
CA GLY A 2 -11.80 36.93 -9.26
C GLY A 2 -10.61 36.52 -8.41
N SER A 3 -10.65 36.77 -7.11
CA SER A 3 -9.64 36.30 -6.15
C SER A 3 -9.83 34.80 -5.86
N GLU A 4 -8.72 34.10 -5.68
CA GLU A 4 -8.70 32.73 -5.16
C GLU A 4 -8.04 32.74 -3.78
N TRP A 5 -8.57 31.93 -2.85
CA TRP A 5 -8.00 31.83 -1.52
C TRP A 5 -8.18 30.44 -0.93
N GLN A 6 -7.29 30.11 -0.01
CA GLN A 6 -7.32 28.88 0.76
C GLN A 6 -7.84 29.19 2.17
N ASP A 7 -8.79 28.39 2.65
CA ASP A 7 -9.18 28.35 4.06
C ASP A 7 -8.98 26.93 4.57
N LYS A 8 -8.03 26.76 5.51
CA LYS A 8 -7.55 25.45 5.99
C LYS A 8 -7.11 24.55 4.83
N SER A 9 -7.80 23.45 4.58
CA SER A 9 -7.53 22.51 3.48
C SER A 9 -8.48 22.70 2.30
N PHE A 10 -9.20 23.82 2.21
CA PHE A 10 -10.22 24.07 1.20
C PHE A 10 -9.82 25.23 0.30
N GLN A 11 -9.95 25.02 -1.01
CA GLN A 11 -9.71 26.04 -2.02
C GLN A 11 -11.04 26.66 -2.46
N PHE A 12 -11.07 27.99 -2.50
CA PHE A 12 -12.21 28.77 -2.95
C PHE A 12 -11.81 29.74 -4.05
N LYS A 13 -12.81 30.19 -4.80
CA LYS A 13 -12.67 31.30 -5.75
C LYS A 13 -13.90 32.19 -5.72
N CYS A 14 -13.69 33.47 -6.04
CA CYS A 14 -14.76 34.41 -6.28
C CYS A 14 -15.21 34.31 -7.74
N GLU A 15 -16.49 34.04 -7.96
CA GLU A 15 -17.12 34.10 -9.29
C GLU A 15 -17.75 35.49 -9.52
N GLU A 16 -18.34 35.66 -10.72
CA GLU A 16 -19.05 36.90 -11.06
C GLU A 16 -20.13 37.23 -10.01
N ASN A 17 -20.35 38.51 -9.77
CA ASN A 17 -21.26 39.03 -8.74
C ASN A 17 -20.85 38.74 -7.28
N GLY A 18 -19.59 38.37 -7.03
CA GLY A 18 -19.08 38.20 -5.67
C GLY A 18 -19.46 36.87 -5.02
N VAL A 19 -19.91 35.89 -5.80
CA VAL A 19 -20.32 34.59 -5.30
C VAL A 19 -19.10 33.73 -4.98
N THR A 20 -18.98 33.30 -3.72
CA THR A 20 -17.95 32.34 -3.31
C THR A 20 -18.27 30.94 -3.82
N LYS A 21 -17.33 30.33 -4.55
CA LYS A 21 -17.42 28.95 -5.00
C LYS A 21 -16.34 28.09 -4.39
N PHE A 22 -16.75 26.92 -3.91
CA PHE A 22 -15.85 25.85 -3.49
C PHE A 22 -15.21 25.21 -4.73
N VAL A 23 -13.88 25.12 -4.75
CA VAL A 23 -13.10 24.57 -5.86
C VAL A 23 -12.67 23.14 -5.56
N GLY A 24 -12.22 22.87 -4.34
CA GLY A 24 -11.68 21.57 -3.97
C GLY A 24 -10.89 21.60 -2.66
N CYS A 25 -10.12 20.55 -2.43
CA CYS A 25 -9.35 20.32 -1.23
C CYS A 25 -7.84 20.38 -1.54
N ILE A 26 -7.06 20.97 -0.66
CA ILE A 26 -5.60 21.00 -0.70
C ILE A 26 -5.06 19.93 0.26
N THR A 27 -4.29 18.98 -0.27
CA THR A 27 -3.61 17.95 0.53
C THR A 27 -2.50 18.55 1.39
N LYS A 28 -1.94 17.76 2.33
CA LYS A 28 -0.78 18.19 3.13
C LYS A 28 0.44 18.54 2.28
N SER A 29 0.61 17.89 1.13
CA SER A 29 1.64 18.19 0.13
C SER A 29 1.35 19.42 -0.73
N GLY A 30 0.20 20.09 -0.53
CA GLY A 30 -0.19 21.27 -1.32
C GLY A 30 -0.88 20.94 -2.65
N THR A 31 -1.19 19.67 -2.92
CA THR A 31 -1.86 19.28 -4.16
C THR A 31 -3.36 19.58 -4.09
N LEU A 32 -3.90 20.27 -5.09
CA LEU A 32 -5.34 20.44 -5.25
C LEU A 32 -5.99 19.18 -5.83
N ILE A 33 -7.07 18.76 -5.16
CA ILE A 33 -8.05 17.76 -5.60
C ILE A 33 -9.39 18.49 -5.75
N LYS A 34 -9.93 18.58 -6.96
CA LYS A 34 -11.18 19.31 -7.23
C LYS A 34 -12.37 18.62 -6.56
N ASP A 35 -13.45 19.37 -6.34
CA ASP A 35 -14.71 18.81 -5.85
C ASP A 35 -15.21 17.68 -6.77
N GLY A 36 -15.45 16.49 -6.21
CA GLY A 36 -15.81 15.26 -6.90
C GLY A 36 -14.66 14.51 -7.58
N GLU A 37 -13.43 15.03 -7.54
CA GLU A 37 -12.26 14.37 -8.13
C GLU A 37 -11.68 13.31 -7.19
N LYS A 38 -11.28 12.17 -7.78
CA LYS A 38 -10.39 11.18 -7.16
C LYS A 38 -9.00 11.32 -7.74
N LYS A 39 -7.98 11.39 -6.88
CA LYS A 39 -6.60 11.63 -7.31
C LYS A 39 -5.61 10.85 -6.45
N SER A 40 -4.59 10.29 -7.08
CA SER A 40 -3.46 9.68 -6.38
C SER A 40 -2.48 10.76 -5.93
N VAL A 41 -2.33 10.91 -4.61
CA VAL A 41 -1.46 11.90 -3.97
C VAL A 41 -0.81 11.26 -2.74
N ASP A 42 0.49 11.46 -2.55
CA ASP A 42 1.25 11.00 -1.38
C ASP A 42 1.12 9.49 -1.08
N GLY A 43 0.98 8.65 -2.12
CA GLY A 43 0.82 7.21 -1.98
C GLY A 43 -0.60 6.75 -1.63
N PHE A 44 -1.59 7.64 -1.69
CA PHE A 44 -3.00 7.36 -1.43
C PHE A 44 -3.89 7.74 -2.61
N GLU A 45 -4.96 6.99 -2.83
CA GLU A 45 -6.09 7.43 -3.64
C GLU A 45 -7.00 8.27 -2.75
N MET A 46 -7.15 9.56 -3.06
CA MET A 46 -7.89 10.51 -2.24
C MET A 46 -9.05 11.12 -3.01
N GLU A 47 -10.13 11.47 -2.30
CA GLU A 47 -11.30 12.14 -2.87
C GLU A 47 -11.62 13.42 -2.09
N CYS A 48 -11.91 14.50 -2.80
CA CYS A 48 -12.49 15.71 -2.22
C CYS A 48 -13.97 15.78 -2.61
N LYS A 49 -14.86 15.85 -1.63
CA LYS A 49 -16.31 15.88 -1.91
C LYS A 49 -17.04 16.86 -1.02
N LYS A 50 -17.78 17.78 -1.64
CA LYS A 50 -18.82 18.57 -0.98
C LYS A 50 -20.13 17.79 -0.96
N HIS A 51 -20.72 17.62 0.21
CA HIS A 51 -21.99 16.93 0.42
C HIS A 51 -23.16 17.90 0.29
N ALA A 52 -24.35 17.36 0.04
CA ALA A 52 -25.58 18.15 -0.12
C ALA A 52 -25.94 18.99 1.13
N ASN A 53 -25.55 18.53 2.31
CA ASN A 53 -25.70 19.26 3.57
C ASN A 53 -24.65 20.38 3.78
N GLY A 54 -23.78 20.62 2.79
CA GLY A 54 -22.77 21.67 2.81
C GLY A 54 -21.44 21.29 3.44
N THR A 55 -21.29 20.10 4.05
CA THR A 55 -20.00 19.65 4.59
C THR A 55 -19.04 19.25 3.47
N VAL A 56 -17.73 19.32 3.74
CA VAL A 56 -16.69 18.91 2.81
C VAL A 56 -15.84 17.82 3.45
N THR A 57 -15.53 16.78 2.69
CA THR A 57 -14.63 15.69 3.12
C THR A 57 -13.44 15.59 2.16
N LEU A 58 -12.23 15.62 2.72
CA LEU A 58 -11.03 15.12 2.07
C LEU A 58 -10.77 13.72 2.64
N GLY A 59 -11.13 12.69 1.88
CA GLY A 59 -11.06 11.29 2.31
C GLY A 59 -9.89 10.56 1.65
N VAL A 60 -9.26 9.66 2.39
CA VAL A 60 -8.42 8.59 1.82
C VAL A 60 -9.36 7.44 1.49
N LEU A 61 -9.41 7.05 0.22
CA LEU A 61 -10.19 5.90 -0.24
C LEU A 61 -9.40 4.61 -0.07
N ASP A 62 -8.13 4.63 -0.46
CA ASP A 62 -7.22 3.49 -0.39
C ASP A 62 -5.77 3.97 -0.61
N ARG A 63 -4.80 3.05 -0.65
CA ARG A 63 -3.45 3.33 -1.18
C ARG A 63 -3.48 3.49 -2.69
N ALA A 64 -2.59 4.32 -3.22
CA ALA A 64 -2.45 4.52 -4.65
C ALA A 64 -2.07 3.21 -5.35
N ILE A 65 -2.55 2.99 -6.57
CA ILE A 65 -2.30 1.74 -7.32
C ILE A 65 -0.81 1.47 -7.44
N ASP A 66 0.00 2.50 -7.65
CA ASP A 66 1.45 2.51 -7.80
C ASP A 66 2.22 2.66 -6.47
N ALA A 67 1.53 2.58 -5.32
CA ALA A 67 2.17 2.70 -4.01
C ALA A 67 3.22 1.60 -3.79
N ASN A 68 4.39 2.00 -3.29
CA ASN A 68 5.47 1.12 -2.87
C ASN A 68 5.16 0.43 -1.53
N CYS A 69 5.84 -0.68 -1.26
CA CYS A 69 5.77 -1.37 0.03
C CYS A 69 6.87 -0.85 0.97
N LYS A 70 6.76 -1.20 2.25
CA LYS A 70 7.85 -1.08 3.23
C LYS A 70 8.16 -2.45 3.81
N ASP A 71 9.44 -2.78 3.92
CA ASP A 71 9.87 -3.97 4.65
C ASP A 71 9.90 -3.72 6.17
N ALA A 72 10.28 -4.74 6.94
CA ALA A 72 10.34 -4.68 8.40
C ALA A 72 11.34 -3.62 8.94
N GLU A 73 12.29 -3.18 8.13
CA GLU A 73 13.26 -2.13 8.48
C GLU A 73 12.76 -0.74 8.07
N GLY A 74 11.58 -0.65 7.45
CA GLY A 74 10.99 0.58 6.95
C GLY A 74 11.54 1.04 5.60
N LYS A 75 12.39 0.24 4.95
CA LYS A 75 12.93 0.55 3.62
C LYS A 75 11.83 0.38 2.57
N GLU A 76 11.77 1.33 1.64
CA GLU A 76 10.84 1.25 0.52
C GLU A 76 11.24 0.16 -0.47
N ARG A 77 10.24 -0.61 -0.91
CA ARG A 77 10.34 -1.68 -1.89
C ARG A 77 9.43 -1.36 -3.06
N LYS A 78 9.99 -1.34 -4.27
CA LYS A 78 9.21 -1.02 -5.47
C LYS A 78 8.24 -2.15 -5.79
N GLN A 79 7.16 -1.83 -6.50
CA GLN A 79 6.25 -2.87 -6.99
C GLN A 79 6.98 -3.91 -7.85
N GLY A 80 6.65 -5.17 -7.64
CA GLY A 80 7.33 -6.32 -8.25
C GLY A 80 8.66 -6.68 -7.60
N GLU A 81 9.24 -5.84 -6.74
CA GLU A 81 10.46 -6.17 -6.02
C GLU A 81 10.23 -7.35 -5.08
N LYS A 82 11.24 -8.23 -5.03
CA LYS A 82 11.29 -9.37 -4.12
C LYS A 82 12.43 -9.19 -3.13
N TRP A 83 12.21 -9.60 -1.88
CA TRP A 83 13.24 -9.61 -0.85
C TRP A 83 13.01 -10.74 0.13
N VAL A 84 14.07 -11.16 0.81
CA VAL A 84 13.99 -12.15 1.88
C VAL A 84 13.94 -11.44 3.23
N GLU A 85 13.01 -11.85 4.07
CA GLU A 85 12.85 -11.34 5.44
C GLU A 85 12.92 -12.49 6.45
N ASN A 86 13.49 -12.23 7.63
CA ASN A 86 13.73 -13.24 8.67
C ASN A 86 14.43 -14.50 8.12
N GLN A 87 15.40 -14.30 7.23
CA GLN A 87 16.23 -15.33 6.56
C GLN A 87 15.50 -16.26 5.59
N TYR A 88 14.21 -16.50 5.76
CA TYR A 88 13.50 -17.55 5.01
C TYR A 88 12.36 -17.04 4.14
N PHE A 89 11.69 -15.95 4.50
CA PHE A 89 10.45 -15.59 3.80
C PHE A 89 10.74 -14.68 2.62
N GLU A 90 10.62 -15.20 1.40
CA GLU A 90 10.64 -14.37 0.20
C GLU A 90 9.29 -13.65 0.10
N LYS A 91 9.34 -12.33 0.17
CA LYS A 91 8.20 -11.43 0.03
C LYS A 91 8.24 -10.75 -1.33
N THR A 92 7.07 -10.33 -1.80
CA THR A 92 6.93 -9.54 -3.03
C THR A 92 6.05 -8.32 -2.75
N CYS A 93 6.43 -7.17 -3.29
CA CYS A 93 5.58 -6.00 -3.25
C CYS A 93 4.56 -6.04 -4.39
N LYS A 94 3.28 -5.97 -4.05
CA LYS A 94 2.16 -5.89 -4.99
C LYS A 94 1.58 -4.48 -5.04
N GLU A 95 0.65 -4.30 -5.97
CA GLU A 95 -0.13 -3.08 -6.13
C GLU A 95 -0.70 -2.59 -4.79
N ARG A 96 -0.87 -1.27 -4.68
CA ARG A 96 -1.39 -0.63 -3.47
C ARG A 96 -0.51 -0.89 -2.23
N GLY A 97 0.79 -1.10 -2.45
CA GLY A 97 1.78 -1.32 -1.39
C GLY A 97 1.48 -2.56 -0.53
N ARG A 98 0.83 -3.59 -1.09
CA ARG A 98 0.55 -4.84 -0.37
C ARG A 98 1.78 -5.74 -0.39
N VAL A 99 2.21 -6.17 0.80
CA VAL A 99 3.28 -7.14 0.96
C VAL A 99 2.67 -8.54 0.98
N GLU A 100 3.07 -9.38 0.04
CA GLU A 100 2.69 -10.80 0.00
C GLU A 100 3.91 -11.68 0.27
N ILE A 101 3.72 -12.80 0.96
CA ILE A 101 4.76 -13.81 1.10
C ILE A 101 4.63 -14.78 -0.08
N ALA A 102 5.64 -14.80 -0.94
CA ALA A 102 5.68 -15.66 -2.12
C ALA A 102 5.99 -17.12 -1.74
N GLY A 103 6.80 -17.32 -0.69
CA GLY A 103 7.21 -18.64 -0.22
C GLY A 103 8.39 -18.57 0.75
N CYS A 104 8.98 -19.72 1.03
CA CYS A 104 10.18 -19.84 1.86
C CYS A 104 11.40 -20.22 0.99
N ARG A 105 12.49 -19.48 1.16
CA ARG A 105 13.80 -19.71 0.54
C ARG A 105 14.73 -20.39 1.55
N VAL A 106 15.43 -21.41 1.11
CA VAL A 106 16.44 -22.13 1.89
C VAL A 106 17.60 -22.49 0.97
N GLU A 107 18.84 -22.36 1.43
CA GLU A 107 20.03 -22.57 0.58
C GLU A 107 20.15 -23.99 0.02
N ALA A 108 19.60 -24.98 0.72
CA ALA A 108 19.63 -26.39 0.30
C ALA A 108 18.67 -26.72 -0.86
N VAL A 109 17.86 -25.75 -1.31
CA VAL A 109 16.82 -25.94 -2.33
C VAL A 109 16.86 -24.74 -3.29
N ASP A 110 17.07 -25.02 -4.57
CA ASP A 110 17.17 -23.96 -5.59
C ASP A 110 15.84 -23.21 -5.75
N ASP A 111 14.75 -23.98 -5.79
CA ASP A 111 13.39 -23.46 -5.95
C ASP A 111 12.80 -22.90 -4.66
N LEU A 112 11.92 -21.92 -4.81
CA LEU A 112 11.15 -21.37 -3.70
C LEU A 112 10.11 -22.37 -3.22
N ILE A 113 10.09 -22.66 -1.92
CA ILE A 113 9.06 -23.51 -1.31
C ILE A 113 7.76 -22.69 -1.27
N PRO A 114 6.68 -23.10 -1.97
CA PRO A 114 5.44 -22.34 -1.94
C PRO A 114 4.83 -22.35 -0.52
N ILE A 115 3.99 -21.36 -0.23
CA ILE A 115 3.21 -21.34 1.01
C ILE A 115 2.35 -22.61 1.13
N ASN A 116 2.33 -23.20 2.33
CA ASN A 116 1.78 -24.53 2.65
C ASN A 116 2.48 -25.69 1.91
N GLY A 117 3.66 -25.45 1.35
CA GLY A 117 4.50 -26.42 0.69
C GLY A 117 5.48 -27.11 1.62
N LYS A 118 5.96 -28.27 1.15
CA LYS A 118 7.06 -29.03 1.75
C LYS A 118 8.03 -29.47 0.66
N VAL A 119 9.32 -29.43 0.97
CA VAL A 119 10.36 -30.00 0.11
C VAL A 119 11.37 -30.77 0.94
N SER A 120 11.96 -31.79 0.35
CA SER A 120 12.95 -32.65 1.01
C SER A 120 14.33 -32.42 0.41
N ALA A 121 15.33 -32.10 1.23
CA ALA A 121 16.73 -32.00 0.81
C ALA A 121 17.63 -32.66 1.86
N GLY A 122 18.50 -33.58 1.43
CA GLY A 122 19.28 -34.42 2.34
C GLY A 122 18.41 -35.25 3.27
N ASN A 123 18.69 -35.19 4.57
CA ASN A 123 17.91 -35.85 5.64
C ASN A 123 16.81 -34.95 6.25
N LEU A 124 16.56 -33.77 5.68
CA LEU A 124 15.59 -32.82 6.18
C LEU A 124 14.37 -32.68 5.26
N ASP A 125 13.21 -32.48 5.88
CA ASP A 125 11.98 -31.99 5.28
C ASP A 125 11.79 -30.53 5.72
N TYR A 126 11.76 -29.61 4.76
CA TYR A 126 11.51 -28.18 4.98
C TYR A 126 10.04 -27.86 4.74
N HIS A 127 9.44 -27.11 5.66
CA HIS A 127 8.04 -26.75 5.65
C HIS A 127 7.89 -25.23 5.64
N CYS A 128 7.05 -24.74 4.72
CA CYS A 128 6.62 -23.35 4.68
C CYS A 128 5.12 -23.31 4.92
N GLU A 129 4.68 -22.90 6.10
CA GLU A 129 3.27 -22.97 6.50
C GLU A 129 2.67 -21.58 6.69
N ALA A 130 1.41 -21.42 6.31
CA ALA A 130 0.57 -20.27 6.65
C ALA A 130 -0.68 -20.74 7.40
N LYS A 131 -0.94 -20.13 8.55
CA LYS A 131 -2.11 -20.42 9.37
C LYS A 131 -2.61 -19.14 10.02
N ASP A 132 -3.89 -18.80 9.81
CA ASP A 132 -4.57 -17.67 10.45
C ASP A 132 -3.81 -16.33 10.32
N GLY A 133 -3.21 -16.08 9.15
CA GLY A 133 -2.40 -14.88 8.88
C GLY A 133 -0.98 -14.89 9.47
N SER A 134 -0.61 -15.94 10.19
CA SER A 134 0.76 -16.19 10.62
C SER A 134 1.49 -17.12 9.65
N TYR A 135 2.82 -16.98 9.59
CA TYR A 135 3.68 -17.77 8.72
C TYR A 135 4.78 -18.41 9.54
N LYS A 136 5.10 -19.66 9.21
CA LYS A 136 6.12 -20.44 9.90
C LYS A 136 6.99 -21.18 8.89
N PHE A 137 8.29 -21.04 9.05
CA PHE A 137 9.27 -21.89 8.41
C PHE A 137 9.87 -22.82 9.47
N TYR A 138 10.02 -24.10 9.16
CA TYR A 138 10.76 -25.05 9.99
C TYR A 138 11.24 -26.25 9.17
N SER A 139 12.23 -26.97 9.71
CA SER A 139 12.70 -28.24 9.17
C SER A 139 12.51 -29.39 10.16
N LYS A 140 12.29 -30.61 9.66
CA LYS A 140 12.23 -31.85 10.44
C LYS A 140 13.21 -32.86 9.86
N VAL A 141 13.79 -33.72 10.70
CA VAL A 141 14.54 -34.88 10.22
C VAL A 141 13.55 -35.90 9.67
N LYS A 142 13.87 -36.49 8.52
CA LYS A 142 13.03 -37.51 7.90
C LYS A 142 12.87 -38.72 8.83
N GLY A 143 11.62 -39.12 9.06
CA GLY A 143 11.29 -40.33 9.83
C GLY A 143 11.32 -40.15 11.35
N GLN A 144 11.33 -38.91 11.85
CA GLN A 144 11.27 -38.58 13.27
C GLN A 144 10.00 -37.82 13.64
#